data_AF-A0A174TZK5-F1
#
_entry.id   AF-A0A174TZK5-F1
#
_cell.length_a   1.000
_cell.length_b   1.000
_cell.length_c   1.000
_cell.angle_alpha   90.00
_cell.angle_beta   90.00
_cell.angle_gamma   90.00
#
_symmetry.space_group_name_H-M   'P 1'
#
loop_
_entity.id
_entity.type
_entity.pdbx_description
1 polymer ?
#
loop_
_entity_poly.entity_id
_entity_poly.type
_entity_poly.pdbx_seq_one_letter_code
_entity_poly.pdbx_strand_id
1 'polypeptide(L)'
;MKEFKRQYPLFSLCGLNCGLCPMHLNGCCPGCGGGKGNQPCAIARCSLDRGGIEFCCGCIEYPCARYQAMTEYDSFISHRHMAHDLARLQQIGLDAYRAELEEKIKILHTLLDGYNDGRRKTFYCTAVALLDLDAIRDVMDGLAQQENDEMEVREKAVYAARLFEQVAKQRKIVLKLCKKPKKTAGAAE
;
A
#
# COMPACT_ATOMS: atom_id res chain seq x y z
N MET A 1 -15.00 -16.70 -1.77
CA MET A 1 -13.93 -15.86 -2.37
C MET A 1 -13.23 -16.49 -3.57
N LYS A 2 -13.24 -17.82 -3.79
CA LYS A 2 -12.55 -18.45 -4.94
C LYS A 2 -12.96 -17.87 -6.31
N GLU A 3 -14.19 -17.37 -6.41
CA GLU A 3 -14.75 -16.78 -7.64
C GLU A 3 -14.87 -15.25 -7.60
N PHE A 4 -14.43 -14.61 -6.51
CA PHE A 4 -14.39 -13.15 -6.47
C PHE A 4 -13.27 -12.65 -7.38
N LYS A 5 -13.67 -12.06 -8.51
CA LYS A 5 -12.78 -11.54 -9.53
C LYS A 5 -13.03 -10.06 -9.74
N ARG A 6 -11.94 -9.29 -9.83
CA ARG A 6 -11.98 -7.88 -10.19
C ARG A 6 -11.07 -7.64 -11.37
N GLN A 7 -11.42 -6.66 -12.19
CA GLN A 7 -10.63 -6.30 -13.38
C GLN A 7 -9.23 -5.81 -13.00
N TYR A 8 -9.12 -5.10 -11.86
CA TYR A 8 -7.85 -4.59 -11.37
C TYR A 8 -7.61 -4.98 -9.90
N PRO A 9 -6.93 -6.11 -9.65
CA PRO A 9 -6.70 -6.61 -8.29
C PRO A 9 -5.66 -5.84 -7.48
N LEU A 10 -4.87 -4.99 -8.13
CA LEU A 10 -3.75 -4.28 -7.49
C LEU A 10 -4.20 -3.06 -6.68
N PHE A 11 -5.38 -2.51 -6.96
CA PHE A 11 -6.05 -1.55 -6.11
C PHE A 11 -7.32 -2.16 -5.53
N SER A 12 -7.37 -2.30 -4.21
CA SER A 12 -8.46 -3.02 -3.54
C SER A 12 -9.74 -2.22 -3.51
N LEU A 13 -10.87 -2.93 -3.38
CA LEU A 13 -12.18 -2.29 -3.27
C LEU A 13 -12.29 -1.36 -2.04
N CYS A 14 -11.46 -1.55 -1.00
CA CYS A 14 -11.42 -0.67 0.17
C CYS A 14 -10.42 0.49 0.07
N GLY A 15 -9.70 0.62 -1.04
CA GLY A 15 -8.68 1.67 -1.20
C GLY A 15 -7.26 1.24 -0.81
N LEU A 16 -7.04 -0.03 -0.51
CA LEU A 16 -5.71 -0.54 -0.21
C LEU A 16 -4.94 -0.77 -1.52
N ASN A 17 -3.73 -0.23 -1.63
CA ASN A 17 -2.83 -0.51 -2.74
C ASN A 17 -2.21 -1.92 -2.62
N CYS A 18 -3.00 -2.96 -2.95
CA CYS A 18 -2.59 -4.36 -2.93
C CYS A 18 -1.30 -4.63 -3.71
N GLY A 19 -1.05 -3.92 -4.81
CA GLY A 19 0.19 -4.05 -5.59
C GLY A 19 1.45 -3.64 -4.83
N LEU A 20 1.32 -2.80 -3.80
CA LEU A 20 2.43 -2.36 -2.94
C LEU A 20 2.58 -3.24 -1.67
N CYS A 21 1.73 -4.25 -1.51
CA CYS A 21 1.69 -5.07 -0.31
C CYS A 21 2.78 -6.16 -0.34
N PRO A 22 3.55 -6.35 0.74
CA PRO A 22 4.54 -7.44 0.83
C PRO A 22 3.97 -8.83 0.53
N MET A 23 2.69 -9.08 0.86
CA MET A 23 2.04 -10.36 0.56
C MET A 23 1.83 -10.58 -0.94
N HIS A 24 1.58 -9.51 -1.70
CA HIS A 24 1.46 -9.60 -3.14
C HIS A 24 2.84 -9.75 -3.79
N LEU A 25 3.81 -8.94 -3.37
CA LEU A 25 5.19 -8.97 -3.88
C LEU A 25 5.85 -10.35 -3.68
N ASN A 26 5.54 -11.05 -2.60
CA ASN A 26 6.06 -12.39 -2.34
C ASN A 26 5.23 -13.51 -3.02
N GLY A 27 4.24 -13.18 -3.85
CA GLY A 27 3.37 -14.16 -4.52
C GLY A 27 2.38 -14.89 -3.59
N CYS A 28 2.27 -14.48 -2.32
CA CYS A 28 1.39 -15.12 -1.34
C CYS A 28 -0.08 -14.67 -1.45
N CYS A 29 -0.34 -13.56 -2.14
CA CYS A 29 -1.68 -13.00 -2.33
C CYS A 29 -1.83 -12.46 -3.76
N PRO A 30 -2.89 -12.83 -4.51
CA PRO A 30 -3.06 -12.39 -5.90
C PRO A 30 -3.67 -10.98 -6.02
N GLY A 31 -3.81 -10.24 -4.90
CA GLY A 31 -4.49 -8.95 -4.88
C GLY A 31 -6.01 -9.07 -4.72
N CYS A 32 -6.69 -7.95 -4.51
CA CYS A 32 -8.10 -7.92 -4.16
C CYS A 32 -8.99 -8.35 -5.34
N GLY A 33 -9.53 -9.57 -5.27
CA GLY A 33 -10.27 -10.13 -6.40
C GLY A 33 -9.37 -10.80 -7.44
N GLY A 34 -8.17 -11.25 -7.05
CA GLY A 34 -7.30 -12.06 -7.91
C GLY A 34 -7.70 -13.54 -8.06
N GLY A 35 -8.89 -13.95 -7.56
CA GLY A 35 -9.35 -15.34 -7.61
C GLY A 35 -8.71 -16.28 -6.57
N LYS A 36 -8.24 -17.45 -7.02
CA LYS A 36 -7.67 -18.50 -6.15
C LYS A 36 -6.45 -17.96 -5.39
N GLY A 37 -6.42 -18.12 -4.07
CA GLY A 37 -5.38 -17.58 -3.20
C GLY A 37 -5.79 -16.29 -2.46
N ASN A 38 -6.95 -15.71 -2.79
CA ASN A 38 -7.53 -14.62 -2.01
C ASN A 38 -7.79 -15.04 -0.57
N GLN A 39 -7.26 -14.27 0.37
CA GLN A 39 -7.60 -14.40 1.78
C GLN A 39 -9.09 -14.05 2.00
N PRO A 40 -9.76 -14.66 2.99
CA PRO A 40 -11.11 -14.26 3.37
C PRO A 40 -11.15 -12.76 3.70
N CYS A 41 -12.05 -12.02 3.05
CA CYS A 41 -12.18 -10.58 3.23
C CYS A 41 -13.64 -10.21 3.49
N ALA A 42 -13.90 -9.64 4.68
CA ALA A 42 -15.25 -9.20 5.06
C ALA A 42 -15.78 -8.08 4.15
N ILE A 43 -14.89 -7.23 3.64
CA ILE A 43 -15.25 -6.12 2.75
C ILE A 43 -15.62 -6.62 1.35
N ALA A 44 -14.91 -7.63 0.82
CA ALA A 44 -15.30 -8.26 -0.44
C ALA A 44 -16.65 -8.97 -0.33
N ARG A 45 -16.93 -9.67 0.79
CA ARG A 45 -18.24 -10.26 1.03
C ARG A 45 -19.33 -9.19 1.11
N CYS A 46 -19.08 -8.11 1.84
CA CYS A 46 -20.00 -6.97 1.92
C CYS A 46 -20.29 -6.35 0.54
N SER A 47 -19.29 -6.26 -0.34
CA SER A 47 -19.47 -5.77 -1.71
C SER A 47 -20.40 -6.70 -2.50
N LEU A 48 -20.15 -8.01 -2.46
CA LEU A 48 -20.99 -9.01 -3.14
C LEU A 48 -22.45 -8.99 -2.63
N ASP A 49 -22.64 -8.93 -1.31
CA ASP A 49 -23.97 -8.88 -0.68
C ASP A 49 -24.74 -7.59 -1.07
N ARG A 50 -24.01 -6.52 -1.43
CA ARG A 50 -24.56 -5.24 -1.90
C ARG A 50 -24.60 -5.12 -3.43
N GLY A 51 -24.61 -6.25 -4.14
CA GLY A 51 -24.74 -6.27 -5.60
C GLY A 51 -23.42 -6.09 -6.37
N GLY A 52 -22.28 -6.32 -5.71
CA GLY A 52 -20.96 -6.27 -6.36
C GLY A 52 -20.40 -4.87 -6.54
N ILE A 53 -20.53 -4.00 -5.52
CA ILE A 53 -19.96 -2.65 -5.53
C ILE A 53 -18.44 -2.72 -5.76
N GLU A 54 -17.97 -2.05 -6.81
CA GLU A 54 -16.57 -2.13 -7.26
C GLU A 54 -15.58 -1.47 -6.29
N PHE A 55 -15.97 -0.34 -5.69
CA PHE A 55 -15.19 0.38 -4.68
C PHE A 55 -16.08 0.83 -3.54
N CYS A 56 -15.59 0.78 -2.30
CA CYS A 56 -16.33 1.19 -1.11
C CYS A 56 -16.89 2.61 -1.24
N CYS A 57 -16.17 3.54 -1.88
CA CYS A 57 -16.62 4.91 -2.11
C CYS A 57 -17.82 5.05 -3.06
N GLY A 58 -18.21 3.98 -3.75
CA GLY A 58 -19.46 3.89 -4.53
C GLY A 58 -20.67 3.39 -3.72
N CYS A 59 -20.48 3.01 -2.45
CA CYS A 59 -21.58 2.61 -1.57
C CYS A 59 -22.25 3.85 -0.97
N ILE A 60 -23.58 3.89 -0.94
CA ILE A 60 -24.36 5.01 -0.36
C ILE A 60 -24.11 5.21 1.14
N GLU A 61 -23.69 4.16 1.86
CA GLU A 61 -23.36 4.23 3.29
C GLU A 61 -21.90 4.61 3.54
N TYR A 62 -21.09 4.87 2.51
CA TYR A 62 -19.68 5.18 2.68
C TYR A 62 -19.46 6.63 3.16
N PRO A 63 -18.56 6.86 4.14
CA PRO A 63 -17.83 5.86 4.93
C PRO A 63 -18.71 5.26 6.03
N CYS A 64 -18.81 3.92 6.08
CA CYS A 64 -19.60 3.22 7.10
C CYS A 64 -18.74 2.75 8.29
N ALA A 65 -19.38 2.40 9.41
CA ALA A 65 -18.68 1.93 10.62
C ALA A 65 -17.76 0.73 10.36
N ARG A 66 -18.15 -0.20 9.46
CA ARG A 66 -17.32 -1.34 9.07
C ARG A 66 -16.03 -0.90 8.35
N TYR A 67 -16.13 0.12 7.51
CA TYR A 67 -14.95 0.69 6.84
C TYR A 67 -14.05 1.40 7.85
N GLN A 68 -14.60 2.24 8.72
CA GLN A 68 -13.81 2.97 9.73
C GLN A 68 -13.06 2.03 10.70
N ALA A 69 -13.70 0.93 11.13
CA ALA A 69 -13.06 -0.06 11.99
C ALA A 69 -11.83 -0.73 11.34
N MET A 70 -11.77 -0.81 10.02
CA MET A 70 -10.64 -1.44 9.33
C MET A 70 -9.41 -0.52 9.25
N THR A 71 -9.62 0.80 9.36
CA THR A 71 -8.55 1.80 9.28
C THR A 71 -7.87 2.07 10.62
N GLU A 72 -8.33 1.46 11.71
CA GLU A 72 -7.77 1.66 13.06
C GLU A 72 -6.33 1.11 13.18
N TYR A 73 -6.06 -0.05 12.56
CA TYR A 73 -4.75 -0.69 12.58
C TYR A 73 -4.36 -1.21 11.21
N ASP A 74 -3.06 -1.16 10.93
CA ASP A 74 -2.44 -1.65 9.71
C ASP A 74 -2.27 -3.17 9.72
N SER A 75 -2.49 -3.76 8.55
CA SER A 75 -2.19 -5.17 8.28
C SER A 75 -0.75 -5.31 7.75
N PHE A 76 -0.55 -5.93 6.59
CA PHE A 76 0.76 -6.10 5.96
C PHE A 76 1.29 -4.79 5.33
N ILE A 77 0.39 -3.84 5.06
CA ILE A 77 0.67 -2.51 4.53
C ILE A 77 -0.20 -1.49 5.28
N SER A 78 0.11 -0.20 5.17
CA SER A 78 -0.63 0.84 5.90
C SER A 78 -2.04 1.03 5.35
N HIS A 79 -3.00 1.19 6.26
CA HIS A 79 -4.41 1.47 5.97
C HIS A 79 -4.72 2.97 5.99
N ARG A 80 -3.80 3.80 6.50
CA ARG A 80 -4.01 5.24 6.72
C ARG A 80 -4.43 6.00 5.46
N HIS A 81 -3.94 5.60 4.29
CA HIS A 81 -4.27 6.28 3.03
C HIS A 81 -5.39 5.62 2.24
N MET A 82 -6.06 4.59 2.77
CA MET A 82 -7.14 3.93 2.03
C MET A 82 -8.27 4.89 1.63
N ALA A 83 -8.69 5.77 2.53
CA ALA A 83 -9.73 6.76 2.23
C ALA A 83 -9.22 7.84 1.27
N HIS A 84 -7.95 8.26 1.44
CA HIS A 84 -7.28 9.20 0.55
C HIS A 84 -7.19 8.65 -0.87
N ASP A 85 -6.82 7.37 -1.01
CA ASP A 85 -6.63 6.70 -2.29
C ASP A 85 -7.96 6.45 -3.01
N LEU A 86 -9.03 6.14 -2.28
CA LEU A 86 -10.39 6.12 -2.84
C LEU A 86 -10.84 7.51 -3.30
N ALA A 87 -10.55 8.56 -2.53
CA ALA A 87 -10.86 9.94 -2.94
C ALA A 87 -10.06 10.34 -4.19
N ARG A 88 -8.78 9.96 -4.27
CA ARG A 88 -7.92 10.19 -5.44
C ARG A 88 -8.46 9.46 -6.66
N LEU A 89 -8.85 8.19 -6.53
CA LEU A 89 -9.57 7.45 -7.58
C LEU A 89 -10.81 8.21 -8.06
N GLN A 90 -11.65 8.72 -7.15
CA GLN A 90 -12.85 9.48 -7.53
C GLN A 90 -12.50 10.79 -8.25
N GLN A 91 -11.39 11.43 -7.91
CA GLN A 91 -10.95 12.69 -8.50
C GLN A 91 -10.38 12.52 -9.91
N ILE A 92 -9.52 11.50 -10.13
CA ILE A 92 -8.77 11.36 -11.39
C ILE A 92 -9.29 10.23 -12.29
N GLY A 93 -10.20 9.40 -11.78
CA GLY A 93 -10.72 8.23 -12.48
C GLY A 93 -9.83 6.99 -12.36
N LEU A 94 -10.41 5.83 -12.69
CA LEU A 94 -9.77 4.53 -12.50
C LEU A 94 -8.51 4.34 -13.36
N ASP A 95 -8.54 4.76 -14.62
CA ASP A 95 -7.42 4.52 -15.54
C ASP A 95 -6.20 5.37 -15.17
N ALA A 96 -6.40 6.64 -14.80
CA ALA A 96 -5.32 7.49 -14.32
C ALA A 96 -4.75 6.98 -12.99
N TYR A 97 -5.63 6.61 -12.04
CA TYR A 97 -5.17 6.03 -10.77
C TYR A 97 -4.42 4.70 -10.97
N ARG A 98 -4.86 3.86 -11.91
CA ARG A 98 -4.15 2.63 -12.30
C ARG A 98 -2.75 2.94 -12.78
N ALA A 99 -2.59 3.91 -13.67
CA ALA A 99 -1.28 4.31 -14.19
C ALA A 99 -0.36 4.80 -13.04
N GLU A 100 -0.89 5.62 -12.13
CA GLU A 100 -0.13 6.08 -10.96
C GLU A 100 0.31 4.91 -10.06
N LEU A 101 -0.60 3.98 -9.78
CA LEU A 101 -0.28 2.83 -8.94
C LEU A 101 0.73 1.89 -9.63
N GLU A 102 0.60 1.65 -10.93
CA GLU A 102 1.56 0.86 -11.70
C GLU A 102 2.96 1.48 -11.68
N GLU A 103 3.05 2.80 -11.74
CA GLU A 103 4.33 3.49 -11.61
C GLU A 103 4.92 3.37 -10.21
N LYS A 104 4.10 3.58 -9.17
CA LYS A 104 4.51 3.31 -7.78
C LYS A 104 5.03 1.89 -7.59
N ILE A 105 4.37 0.90 -8.22
CA ILE A 105 4.79 -0.50 -8.18
C ILE A 105 6.15 -0.68 -8.86
N LYS A 106 6.38 -0.07 -10.04
CA LYS A 106 7.68 -0.13 -10.73
C LYS A 106 8.79 0.46 -9.86
N ILE A 107 8.57 1.64 -9.29
CA ILE A 107 9.53 2.28 -8.38
C ILE A 107 9.82 1.40 -7.17
N LEU A 108 8.78 0.78 -6.58
CA LEU A 108 8.97 -0.14 -5.46
C LEU A 108 9.86 -1.33 -5.83
N HIS A 109 9.73 -1.90 -7.03
CA HIS A 109 10.64 -2.97 -7.48
C HIS A 109 12.07 -2.45 -7.62
N THR A 110 12.28 -1.29 -8.23
CA THR A 110 13.61 -0.64 -8.32
C THR A 110 14.24 -0.46 -6.94
N LEU A 111 13.48 0.01 -5.95
CA LEU A 111 13.94 0.16 -4.57
C LEU A 111 14.32 -1.16 -3.91
N LEU A 112 13.55 -2.22 -4.18
CA LEU A 112 13.79 -3.55 -3.61
C LEU A 112 14.97 -4.28 -4.25
N ASP A 113 15.25 -4.01 -5.53
CA ASP A 113 16.33 -4.65 -6.28
C ASP A 113 17.67 -3.92 -6.08
N GLY A 114 17.67 -2.58 -6.10
CA GLY A 114 18.89 -1.76 -6.08
C GLY A 114 19.23 -1.12 -4.74
N TYR A 115 18.25 -0.90 -3.86
CA TYR A 115 18.41 -0.08 -2.64
C TYR A 115 18.01 -0.82 -1.37
N ASN A 116 17.99 -2.16 -1.39
CA ASN A 116 17.56 -2.97 -0.24
C ASN A 116 18.69 -3.86 0.26
N ASP A 117 19.16 -3.58 1.47
CA ASP A 117 20.16 -4.36 2.23
C ASP A 117 19.59 -5.66 2.85
N GLY A 118 18.44 -6.11 2.37
CA GLY A 118 17.68 -7.25 2.90
C GLY A 118 16.77 -6.93 4.09
N ARG A 119 16.75 -5.67 4.58
CA ARG A 119 16.02 -5.31 5.82
C ARG A 119 14.96 -4.22 5.62
N ARG A 120 14.83 -3.66 4.41
CA ARG A 120 14.03 -2.44 4.16
C ARG A 120 12.75 -2.66 3.37
N LYS A 121 12.40 -3.91 3.05
CA LYS A 121 11.17 -4.23 2.30
C LYS A 121 9.92 -3.55 2.89
N THR A 122 9.65 -3.73 4.18
CA THR A 122 8.49 -3.13 4.84
C THR A 122 8.55 -1.60 4.84
N PHE A 123 9.75 -1.03 4.97
CA PHE A 123 9.95 0.41 4.94
C PHE A 123 9.57 0.98 3.56
N TYR A 124 10.09 0.42 2.46
CA TYR A 124 9.76 0.89 1.11
C TYR A 124 8.29 0.67 0.76
N CYS A 125 7.71 -0.49 1.13
CA CYS A 125 6.27 -0.72 0.94
C CYS A 125 5.43 0.35 1.67
N THR A 126 5.84 0.75 2.87
CA THR A 126 5.15 1.78 3.64
C THR A 126 5.36 3.17 3.04
N ALA A 127 6.58 3.51 2.64
CA ALA A 127 6.92 4.80 2.04
C ALA A 127 6.16 5.04 0.73
N VAL A 128 6.24 4.09 -0.21
CA VAL A 128 5.58 4.21 -1.52
C VAL A 128 4.05 4.21 -1.40
N ALA A 129 3.50 3.53 -0.39
CA ALA A 129 2.05 3.55 -0.13
C ALA A 129 1.55 4.88 0.45
N LEU A 130 2.39 5.61 1.20
CA LEU A 130 1.97 6.83 1.90
C LEU A 130 2.40 8.12 1.23
N LEU A 131 3.43 8.11 0.38
CA LEU A 131 3.86 9.30 -0.34
C LEU A 131 3.14 9.40 -1.68
N ASP A 132 2.87 10.62 -2.12
CA ASP A 132 2.35 10.87 -3.47
C ASP A 132 3.40 10.51 -4.52
N LEU A 133 2.94 10.18 -5.73
CA LEU A 133 3.83 9.75 -6.82
C LEU A 133 4.92 10.78 -7.11
N ASP A 134 4.59 12.07 -7.14
CA ASP A 134 5.59 13.13 -7.39
C ASP A 134 6.67 13.18 -6.31
N ALA A 135 6.30 13.03 -5.03
CA ALA A 135 7.28 12.97 -3.95
C ALA A 135 8.20 11.76 -4.06
N ILE A 136 7.68 10.63 -4.56
CA ILE A 136 8.47 9.42 -4.76
C ILE A 136 9.42 9.63 -5.95
N ARG A 137 8.97 10.26 -7.04
CA ARG A 137 9.81 10.62 -8.19
C ARG A 137 10.95 11.53 -7.77
N ASP A 138 10.68 12.57 -6.99
CA ASP A 138 11.71 13.48 -6.46
C ASP A 138 12.79 12.72 -5.66
N VAL A 139 12.39 11.72 -4.87
CA VAL A 139 13.34 10.86 -4.14
C VAL A 139 14.17 10.03 -5.12
N MET A 140 13.54 9.42 -6.13
CA MET A 140 14.25 8.61 -7.13
C MET A 140 15.23 9.44 -7.96
N ASP A 141 14.87 10.66 -8.32
CA ASP A 141 15.77 11.59 -9.02
C ASP A 141 16.97 11.96 -8.14
N GLY A 142 16.74 12.19 -6.84
CA GLY A 142 17.80 12.43 -5.87
C GLY A 142 18.74 11.22 -5.69
N LEU A 143 18.22 10.00 -5.80
CA LEU A 143 19.03 8.78 -5.78
C LEU A 143 19.90 8.68 -7.04
N ALA A 144 19.32 8.87 -8.22
CA ALA A 144 20.03 8.78 -9.49
C ALA A 144 21.19 9.80 -9.59
N GLN A 145 21.06 10.98 -8.98
CA GLN A 145 22.11 12.02 -8.99
C GLN A 145 23.31 11.71 -8.07
N GLN A 146 23.15 10.83 -7.09
CA GLN A 146 24.20 10.50 -6.11
C GLN A 146 24.73 9.08 -6.27
N GLU A 147 24.03 8.24 -7.02
CA GLU A 147 24.46 6.89 -7.34
C GLU A 147 25.74 6.92 -8.18
N ASN A 148 26.71 6.13 -7.75
CA ASN A 148 27.88 5.77 -8.54
C ASN A 148 28.08 4.24 -8.47
N ASP A 149 28.85 3.71 -9.42
CA ASP A 149 29.07 2.27 -9.56
C ASP A 149 29.90 1.66 -8.42
N GLU A 150 30.54 2.49 -7.59
CA GLU A 150 31.38 2.06 -6.48
C GLU A 150 30.60 1.89 -5.16
N MET A 151 29.40 2.47 -5.06
CA MET A 151 28.60 2.41 -3.84
C MET A 151 28.12 0.98 -3.55
N GLU A 152 28.34 0.55 -2.31
CA GLU A 152 27.78 -0.71 -1.85
C GLU A 152 26.24 -0.62 -1.72
N VAL A 153 25.54 -1.73 -1.94
CA VAL A 153 24.08 -1.83 -1.78
C VAL A 153 23.63 -1.32 -0.40
N ARG A 154 24.45 -1.53 0.63
CA ARG A 154 24.18 -1.04 1.98
C ARG A 154 24.19 0.50 2.06
N GLU A 155 25.13 1.15 1.40
CA GLU A 155 25.24 2.61 1.37
C GLU A 155 24.07 3.22 0.58
N LYS A 156 23.75 2.64 -0.58
CA LYS A 156 22.56 2.99 -1.38
C LYS A 156 21.28 2.88 -0.53
N ALA A 157 21.13 1.79 0.21
CA ALA A 157 19.97 1.54 1.07
C ALA A 157 19.85 2.54 2.24
N VAL A 158 20.96 2.90 2.88
CA VAL A 158 20.98 3.90 3.96
C VAL A 158 20.62 5.28 3.41
N TYR A 159 21.18 5.65 2.27
CA TYR A 159 20.93 6.93 1.63
C TYR A 159 19.46 7.06 1.17
N ALA A 160 18.92 6.04 0.50
CA ALA A 160 17.51 6.01 0.10
C ALA A 160 16.56 6.13 1.27
N ALA A 161 16.79 5.39 2.36
CA ALA A 161 15.97 5.52 3.56
C ALA A 161 15.98 6.94 4.13
N ARG A 162 17.15 7.60 4.15
CA ARG A 162 17.28 8.99 4.61
C ARG A 162 16.47 9.96 3.75
N LEU A 163 16.52 9.85 2.42
CA LEU A 163 15.73 10.72 1.54
C LEU A 163 14.22 10.54 1.75
N PHE A 164 13.76 9.30 1.83
CA PHE A 164 12.36 9.00 2.14
C PHE A 164 11.94 9.57 3.51
N GLU A 165 12.77 9.43 4.54
CA GLU A 165 12.51 10.00 5.87
C GLU A 165 12.45 11.53 5.85
N GLN A 166 13.30 12.19 5.07
CA GLN A 166 13.31 13.65 4.92
C GLN A 166 12.01 14.15 4.26
N VAL A 167 11.62 13.54 3.14
CA VAL A 167 10.37 13.89 2.44
C VAL A 167 9.15 13.60 3.33
N ALA A 168 9.13 12.46 4.00
CA ALA A 168 8.06 12.12 4.93
C ALA A 168 7.98 13.11 6.10
N LYS A 169 9.11 13.54 6.66
CA LYS A 169 9.17 14.56 7.73
C LYS A 169 8.59 15.90 7.26
N GLN A 170 8.96 16.37 6.07
CA GLN A 170 8.43 17.62 5.49
C GLN A 170 6.91 17.54 5.32
N ARG A 171 6.39 16.38 4.91
CA ARG A 171 4.96 16.11 4.73
C ARG A 171 4.24 15.68 6.01
N LYS A 172 4.94 15.62 7.16
CA LYS A 172 4.42 15.16 8.46
C LYS A 172 3.82 13.74 8.41
N ILE A 173 4.39 12.87 7.58
CA ILE A 173 4.01 11.47 7.42
C ILE A 173 4.97 10.59 8.23
N VAL A 174 4.40 9.67 9.02
CA VAL A 174 5.18 8.67 9.76
C VAL A 174 5.32 7.41 8.91
N LEU A 175 6.55 7.00 8.56
CA LEU A 175 6.83 5.80 7.75
C LEU A 175 6.90 4.51 8.58
N LYS A 176 5.89 4.27 9.41
CA LYS A 176 5.80 3.07 10.25
C LYS A 176 4.37 2.55 10.29
N LEU A 177 4.22 1.23 10.32
CA LEU A 177 2.90 0.60 10.45
C LEU A 177 2.35 0.76 11.88
N CYS A 178 1.09 1.14 11.98
CA CYS A 178 0.31 1.15 13.22
C CYS A 178 -0.22 -0.26 13.50
N LYS A 179 0.37 -1.02 14.42
CA LYS A 179 -0.06 -2.39 14.73
C LYS A 179 -0.99 -2.42 15.93
N LYS A 180 -2.00 -3.30 15.86
CA LYS A 180 -2.83 -3.60 17.02
C LYS A 180 -1.96 -4.11 18.18
N PRO A 181 -2.13 -3.59 19.41
CA PRO A 181 -1.43 -4.13 20.57
C PRO A 181 -1.71 -5.63 20.67
N LYS A 182 -0.67 -6.43 20.90
CA LYS A 182 -0.87 -7.85 21.22
C LYS A 182 -1.64 -7.89 22.54
N LYS A 183 -2.79 -8.58 22.57
CA LYS A 183 -3.40 -8.96 23.85
C LYS A 183 -2.36 -9.80 24.59
N THR A 184 -1.81 -9.27 25.68
CA THR A 184 -1.10 -10.09 26.66
C THR A 184 -2.10 -11.14 27.15
N ALA A 185 -1.76 -12.41 27.03
CA ALA A 185 -2.54 -13.48 27.63
C ALA A 185 -2.49 -13.30 29.15
N GLY A 186 -3.51 -12.64 29.73
CA GLY A 186 -3.50 -12.28 31.14
C GLY A 186 -4.52 -11.24 31.59
N ALA A 187 -5.59 -10.97 30.84
CA ALA A 187 -6.75 -10.26 31.36
C ALA A 187 -8.00 -11.03 30.93
N ALA A 188 -8.35 -12.00 31.76
CA ALA A 188 -9.69 -12.57 31.80
C ALA A 188 -10.55 -11.64 32.66
N GLU A 189 -11.67 -11.21 32.12
CA GLU A 189 -12.91 -10.97 32.85
C GLU A 189 -14.05 -11.57 32.02
#